data_AF-R7Z6T1-F1
#
_entry.id   AF-R7Z6T1-F1
#
_cell.length_a   1.000
_cell.length_b   1.000
_cell.length_c   1.000
_cell.angle_alpha   90.00
_cell.angle_beta   90.00
_cell.angle_gamma   90.00
#
_symmetry.space_group_name_H-M   'P 1'
#
loop_
_entity.id
_entity.type
_entity.pdbx_description
1 polymer ?
#
loop_
_entity_poly.entity_id
_entity_poly.type
_entity_poly.pdbx_seq_one_letter_code
_entity_poly.pdbx_strand_id
1 'polypeptide(L)'
;MFAIIAFVTSIFLSTRTDKIYGRNVWPAKGKTWPTYMLLTASFITLAIEIFMLYSVWVRFSRAERNWRLVLVEHLVHFSTWLVVAFLYRYEKRLKDIWGWSCSDIAKLLQKDLNGSVDFNKLCSLQGVSWIFSIMETVAKVLFAILYFILYRRAKAVDSKLRLADSFGEGVGQLLQATI
;
A
#
# COMPACT_ATOMS: atom_id res chain seq x y z
N MET A 1 3.07 6.17 1.62
CA MET A 1 3.51 5.46 2.84
C MET A 1 5.01 5.20 2.90
N PHE A 2 5.61 4.59 1.86
CA PHE A 2 7.05 4.25 1.81
C PHE A 2 7.99 5.40 2.22
N ALA A 3 7.83 6.59 1.64
CA ALA A 3 8.69 7.74 1.93
C ALA A 3 8.68 8.15 3.42
N ILE A 4 7.52 8.09 4.09
CA ILE A 4 7.39 8.46 5.50
C ILE A 4 8.15 7.45 6.38
N ILE A 5 7.94 6.15 6.14
CA ILE A 5 8.62 5.09 6.89
C ILE A 5 10.13 5.11 6.62
N ALA A 6 10.55 5.36 5.38
CA ALA A 6 11.96 5.51 5.03
C ALA A 6 12.60 6.70 5.75
N PHE A 7 11.92 7.85 5.79
CA PHE A 7 12.37 9.04 6.52
C PHE A 7 12.54 8.77 8.02
N VAL A 8 11.53 8.17 8.66
CA VAL A 8 11.61 7.82 10.09
C VAL A 8 12.74 6.82 10.36
N THR A 9 12.90 5.82 9.48
CA THR A 9 13.99 4.84 9.60
C THR A 9 15.36 5.51 9.47
N SER A 10 15.49 6.50 8.57
CA SER A 10 16.72 7.28 8.41
C SER A 10 17.07 8.06 9.68
N ILE A 11 16.10 8.75 10.29
CA ILE A 11 16.30 9.45 11.58
C ILE A 11 16.75 8.47 12.66
N PHE A 12 16.07 7.33 12.78
CA PHE A 12 16.42 6.31 13.76
C PHE A 12 17.86 5.81 13.54
N LEU A 13 18.23 5.47 12.30
CA LEU A 13 19.57 4.99 11.98
C LEU A 13 20.65 6.04 12.25
N SER A 14 20.36 7.31 11.99
CA SER A 14 21.28 8.42 12.24
C SER A 14 21.48 8.73 13.73
N THR A 15 20.46 8.51 14.56
CA THR A 15 20.45 8.95 15.97
C THR A 15 20.51 7.79 16.97
N ARG A 16 20.58 6.54 16.49
CA ARG A 16 20.64 5.33 17.34
C ARG A 16 21.85 5.30 18.29
N THR A 17 22.93 5.97 17.93
CA THR A 17 24.18 6.03 18.71
C THR A 17 24.26 7.24 19.64
N ASP A 18 23.32 8.17 19.53
CA ASP A 18 23.32 9.38 20.34
C ASP A 18 23.09 9.06 21.81
N LYS A 19 23.82 9.77 22.67
CA LYS A 19 23.78 9.60 24.12
C LYS A 19 23.56 10.93 24.82
N ILE A 20 22.78 10.89 25.88
CA ILE A 20 22.53 12.03 26.76
C ILE A 20 22.74 11.56 28.19
N TYR A 21 23.58 12.28 28.95
CA TYR A 21 23.97 11.93 30.32
C TYR A 21 24.43 10.46 30.45
N GLY A 22 25.16 9.94 29.45
CA GLY A 22 25.65 8.56 29.42
C GLY A 22 24.60 7.48 29.07
N ARG A 23 23.34 7.86 28.84
CA ARG A 23 22.24 6.98 28.42
C ARG A 23 21.99 7.09 26.92
N ASN A 24 21.73 5.97 26.24
CA ASN A 24 21.29 5.99 24.84
C ASN A 24 19.92 6.66 24.71
N VAL A 25 19.75 7.45 23.66
CA VAL A 25 18.48 8.13 23.31
C VAL A 25 17.37 7.10 22.98
N TRP A 26 17.78 5.96 22.43
CA TRP A 26 16.91 4.84 22.07
C TRP A 26 17.06 3.67 23.04
N PRO A 27 16.03 2.81 23.19
CA PRO A 27 16.08 1.68 24.12
C PRO A 27 17.15 0.66 23.68
N ALA A 28 18.03 0.26 24.61
CA ALA A 28 19.16 -0.63 24.33
C ALA A 28 18.76 -2.05 23.84
N LYS A 29 17.56 -2.51 24.20
CA LYS A 29 16.96 -3.78 23.71
C LYS A 29 15.68 -3.52 22.92
N GLY A 30 15.69 -2.46 22.12
CA GLY A 30 14.55 -2.07 21.30
C GLY A 30 14.26 -3.07 20.19
N LYS A 31 13.00 -3.45 19.98
CA LYS A 31 12.58 -4.19 18.80
C LYS A 31 12.55 -3.23 17.60
N THR A 32 13.34 -3.51 16.57
CA THR A 32 13.38 -2.71 15.34
C THR A 32 12.71 -3.41 14.15
N TRP A 33 12.43 -4.70 14.28
CA TRP A 33 11.86 -5.52 13.23
C TRP A 33 10.51 -4.99 12.69
N PRO A 34 9.60 -4.39 13.50
CA PRO A 34 8.32 -3.90 12.95
C PRO A 34 8.52 -2.78 11.94
N THR A 35 9.53 -1.92 12.17
CA THR A 35 9.90 -0.83 11.25
C THR A 35 10.45 -1.36 9.94
N TYR A 36 11.37 -2.34 9.98
CA TYR A 36 11.92 -2.93 8.75
C TYR A 36 10.88 -3.73 7.98
N MET A 37 9.98 -4.45 8.67
CA MET A 37 8.85 -5.13 8.05
C MET A 37 7.97 -4.13 7.30
N LEU A 38 7.58 -3.02 7.94
CA LEU A 38 6.78 -1.97 7.32
C LEU A 38 7.47 -1.33 6.11
N LEU A 39 8.76 -1.04 6.23
CA LEU A 39 9.54 -0.47 5.14
C LEU A 39 9.56 -1.41 3.93
N THR A 40 9.82 -2.69 4.18
CA THR A 40 9.89 -3.74 3.14
C THR A 40 8.53 -3.97 2.49
N ALA A 41 7.46 -4.10 3.29
CA ALA A 41 6.09 -4.26 2.77
C ALA A 41 5.66 -3.05 1.93
N SER A 42 6.00 -1.84 2.37
CA SER A 42 5.72 -0.61 1.63
C SER A 42 6.51 -0.54 0.31
N PHE A 43 7.77 -0.97 0.31
CA PHE A 43 8.61 -1.00 -0.89
C PHE A 43 8.11 -2.01 -1.92
N ILE A 44 7.76 -3.23 -1.49
CA ILE A 44 7.21 -4.27 -2.37
C ILE A 44 5.90 -3.80 -2.98
N THR A 45 5.01 -3.22 -2.16
CA THR A 45 3.74 -2.66 -2.65
C THR A 45 4.00 -1.60 -3.71
N LEU A 46 4.91 -0.65 -3.44
CA LEU A 46 5.27 0.40 -4.40
C LEU A 46 5.82 -0.18 -5.72
N ALA A 47 6.67 -1.22 -5.64
CA ALA A 47 7.23 -1.87 -6.83
C ALA A 47 6.17 -2.56 -7.68
N ILE A 48 5.19 -3.23 -7.05
CA ILE A 48 4.06 -3.88 -7.73
C ILE A 48 3.22 -2.83 -8.46
N GLU A 49 2.89 -1.72 -7.80
CA GLU A 49 2.09 -0.63 -8.39
C GLU A 49 2.80 0.03 -9.58
N ILE A 50 4.11 0.27 -9.46
CA ILE A 50 4.92 0.80 -10.58
C ILE A 50 4.95 -0.19 -11.74
N PHE A 51 5.13 -1.48 -11.45
CA PHE A 51 5.11 -2.53 -12.47
C PHE A 51 3.75 -2.61 -13.16
N MET A 52 2.65 -2.51 -12.42
CA MET A 52 1.30 -2.50 -12.97
C MET A 52 1.07 -1.28 -13.84
N LEU A 53 1.43 -0.08 -13.38
CA LEU A 53 1.35 1.15 -14.17
C LEU A 53 2.16 1.04 -15.48
N TYR A 54 3.39 0.55 -15.40
CA TYR A 54 4.24 0.31 -16.55
C TYR A 54 3.62 -0.72 -17.52
N SER A 55 3.05 -1.81 -16.99
CA SER A 55 2.42 -2.85 -17.80
C SER A 55 1.20 -2.34 -18.58
N VAL A 56 0.38 -1.48 -17.95
CA VAL A 56 -0.77 -0.84 -18.59
C VAL A 56 -0.29 0.17 -19.64
N TRP A 57 0.71 0.99 -19.32
CA TRP A 57 1.27 1.98 -20.25
C TRP A 57 1.84 1.34 -21.52
N VAL A 58 2.59 0.24 -21.40
CA VAL A 58 3.21 -0.44 -22.55
C VAL A 58 2.22 -1.34 -23.31
N ARG A 59 1.21 -1.91 -22.63
CA ARG A 59 0.30 -2.93 -23.21
C ARG A 59 -1.17 -2.64 -22.96
N PHE A 60 -1.61 -1.41 -23.27
CA PHE A 60 -3.00 -0.97 -23.14
C PHE A 60 -4.03 -1.95 -23.75
N SER A 61 -3.70 -2.60 -24.87
CA SER A 61 -4.61 -3.53 -25.58
C SER A 61 -4.65 -4.97 -25.05
N ARG A 62 -3.71 -5.38 -24.19
CA ARG A 62 -3.66 -6.74 -23.58
C ARG A 62 -4.07 -6.77 -22.12
N ALA A 63 -4.06 -5.62 -21.43
CA ALA A 63 -4.37 -5.51 -20.01
C ALA A 63 -5.82 -5.90 -19.66
N GLU A 64 -6.78 -5.67 -20.55
CA GLU A 64 -8.18 -6.09 -20.36
C GLU A 64 -8.36 -7.60 -20.16
N ARG A 65 -7.42 -8.43 -20.63
CA ARG A 65 -7.66 -9.88 -20.73
C ARG A 65 -7.46 -10.63 -19.42
N ASN A 66 -6.85 -10.00 -18.41
CA ASN A 66 -6.45 -10.70 -17.18
C ASN A 66 -7.08 -10.09 -15.91
N TRP A 67 -8.42 -9.95 -15.90
CA TRP A 67 -9.19 -9.60 -14.69
C TRP A 67 -8.83 -10.46 -13.46
N ARG A 68 -8.40 -11.71 -13.68
CA ARG A 68 -7.92 -12.62 -12.63
C ARG A 68 -6.64 -12.12 -11.96
N LEU A 69 -5.69 -11.56 -12.73
CA LEU A 69 -4.46 -11.01 -12.17
C LEU A 69 -4.75 -9.78 -11.31
N VAL A 70 -5.63 -8.90 -11.80
CA VAL A 70 -6.07 -7.71 -11.05
C VAL A 70 -6.77 -8.14 -9.75
N LEU A 71 -7.64 -9.16 -9.80
CA LEU A 71 -8.30 -9.65 -8.58
C LEU A 71 -7.30 -10.24 -7.58
N VAL A 72 -6.36 -11.07 -8.05
CA VAL A 72 -5.34 -11.69 -7.18
C VAL A 72 -4.45 -10.63 -6.55
N GLU A 73 -4.02 -9.63 -7.32
CA GLU A 73 -3.26 -8.49 -6.80
C GLU A 73 -4.02 -7.78 -5.67
N HIS A 74 -5.29 -7.43 -5.90
CA HIS A 74 -6.10 -6.74 -4.89
C HIS A 74 -6.30 -7.57 -3.63
N LEU A 75 -6.52 -8.89 -3.77
CA LEU A 75 -6.64 -9.80 -2.62
C LEU A 75 -5.34 -9.89 -1.84
N VAL A 76 -4.20 -10.09 -2.52
CA VAL A 76 -2.89 -10.17 -1.87
C VAL A 76 -2.56 -8.85 -1.18
N HIS A 77 -2.84 -7.73 -1.84
CA HIS A 77 -2.64 -6.40 -1.27
C HIS A 77 -3.48 -6.23 0.01
N PHE A 78 -4.78 -6.48 -0.06
CA PHE A 78 -5.68 -6.34 1.08
C PHE A 78 -5.28 -7.26 2.25
N SER A 79 -5.03 -8.54 1.99
CA SER A 79 -4.61 -9.50 3.02
C SER A 79 -3.28 -9.11 3.66
N THR A 80 -2.30 -8.67 2.86
CA THR A 80 -0.99 -8.24 3.37
C THR A 80 -1.14 -7.05 4.30
N TRP A 81 -1.89 -6.01 3.89
CA TRP A 81 -2.05 -4.81 4.69
C TRP A 81 -2.92 -5.01 5.93
N LEU A 82 -3.87 -5.95 5.90
CA LEU A 82 -4.60 -6.38 7.09
C LEU A 82 -3.64 -6.96 8.15
N VAL A 83 -2.78 -7.89 7.73
CA VAL A 83 -1.77 -8.51 8.61
C VAL A 83 -0.78 -7.47 9.13
N VAL A 84 -0.28 -6.61 8.25
CA VAL A 84 0.66 -5.53 8.62
C VAL A 84 0.04 -4.56 9.62
N ALA A 85 -1.20 -4.12 9.40
CA ALA A 85 -1.90 -3.21 10.32
C ALA A 85 -2.12 -3.85 11.71
N PHE A 86 -2.50 -5.12 11.73
CA PHE A 86 -2.66 -5.88 12.98
C PHE A 86 -1.33 -6.02 13.73
N LEU A 87 -0.29 -6.52 13.05
CA LEU A 87 1.05 -6.70 13.64
C LEU A 87 1.63 -5.38 14.13
N TYR A 88 1.48 -4.31 13.35
CA TYR A 88 1.95 -2.99 13.72
C TYR A 88 1.30 -2.50 15.03
N ARG A 89 -0.02 -2.69 15.17
CA ARG A 89 -0.72 -2.29 16.39
C ARG A 89 -0.37 -3.18 17.57
N TYR A 90 -0.20 -4.48 17.34
CA TYR A 90 0.14 -5.46 18.38
C TYR A 90 1.55 -5.24 18.96
N GLU A 91 2.52 -4.90 18.10
CA GLU A 91 3.91 -4.68 18.49
C GLU A 91 4.21 -3.25 18.94
N LYS A 92 3.27 -2.31 18.78
CA LYS A 92 3.39 -0.93 19.30
C LYS A 92 3.38 -0.93 20.83
N ARG A 93 4.55 -1.21 21.42
CA ARG A 93 4.81 -1.27 22.86
C ARG A 93 6.03 -0.40 23.21
N LEU A 94 6.26 -0.16 24.50
CA LEU A 94 7.38 0.66 25.00
C LEU A 94 8.78 0.22 24.51
N LYS A 95 8.95 -1.03 24.07
CA LYS A 95 10.22 -1.57 23.57
C LYS A 95 10.40 -1.40 22.06
N ASP A 96 9.39 -0.99 21.33
CA ASP A 96 9.51 -0.74 19.88
C ASP A 96 9.81 0.74 19.62
N ILE A 97 10.47 1.05 18.50
CA ILE A 97 10.86 2.42 18.10
C ILE A 97 9.65 3.35 18.19
N TRP A 98 8.51 2.88 17.72
CA TRP A 98 7.30 3.68 17.61
C TRP A 98 6.62 3.89 18.96
N GLY A 99 6.50 2.83 19.76
CA GLY A 99 5.95 2.94 21.11
C GLY A 99 6.85 3.75 22.06
N TRP A 100 8.18 3.66 21.89
CA TRP A 100 9.15 4.49 22.61
C TRP A 100 9.00 5.97 22.26
N SER A 101 8.90 6.31 20.97
CA SER A 101 8.78 7.70 20.49
C SER A 101 7.55 8.42 21.06
N CYS A 102 6.48 7.69 21.37
CA CYS A 102 5.28 8.25 21.99
C CYS A 102 5.28 8.25 23.53
N SER A 103 6.32 7.70 24.17
CA SER A 103 6.38 7.58 25.63
C SER A 103 6.74 8.89 26.33
N ASP A 104 6.34 9.03 27.59
CA ASP A 104 6.66 10.22 28.39
C ASP A 104 8.16 10.35 28.66
N ILE A 105 8.89 9.23 28.73
CA ILE A 105 10.35 9.20 28.90
C ILE A 105 11.04 9.83 27.69
N ALA A 106 10.59 9.53 26.47
CA ALA A 106 11.14 10.12 25.25
C ALA A 106 10.86 11.63 25.19
N LYS A 107 9.67 12.07 25.60
CA LYS A 107 9.32 13.51 25.68
C LYS A 107 10.18 14.27 26.70
N LEU A 108 10.53 13.64 27.83
CA LEU A 108 11.44 14.24 28.81
C LEU A 108 12.86 14.36 28.24
N LEU A 109 13.37 13.30 27.60
CA LEU A 109 14.68 13.32 26.92
C LEU A 109 14.76 14.36 25.79
N GLN A 110 13.64 14.65 25.13
CA GLN A 110 13.59 15.64 24.05
C GLN A 110 14.04 17.03 24.49
N LYS A 111 13.83 17.41 25.75
CA LYS A 111 14.25 18.72 26.28
C LYS A 111 15.78 18.88 26.29
N ASP A 112 16.49 17.77 26.48
CA ASP A 112 17.95 17.74 26.59
C ASP A 112 18.62 17.39 25.24
N LEU A 113 17.84 17.08 24.20
CA LEU A 113 18.32 16.61 22.89
C LEU A 113 18.85 17.72 21.97
N ASN A 114 18.80 18.99 22.36
CA ASN A 114 19.19 20.16 21.54
C ASN A 114 18.70 20.08 20.08
N GLY A 115 17.55 19.44 19.82
CA GLY A 115 16.97 19.29 18.49
C GLY A 115 17.49 18.12 17.63
N SER A 116 18.34 17.22 18.15
CA SER A 116 18.79 16.03 17.39
C SER A 116 17.61 15.12 16.97
N VAL A 117 16.61 14.96 17.85
CA VAL A 117 15.40 14.17 17.58
C VAL A 117 14.16 14.86 18.16
N ASP A 118 13.12 15.00 17.34
CA ASP A 118 11.78 15.45 17.78
C ASP A 118 10.83 14.25 17.89
N PHE A 119 10.73 13.69 19.09
CA PHE A 119 9.88 12.54 19.39
C PHE A 119 8.38 12.85 19.26
N ASN A 120 7.97 14.10 19.53
CA ASN A 120 6.59 14.53 19.29
C ASN A 120 6.23 14.45 17.81
N LYS A 121 7.11 14.92 16.92
CA LYS A 121 6.91 14.78 15.47
C LYS A 121 6.89 13.32 15.04
N LEU A 122 7.80 12.49 15.54
CA LEU A 122 7.83 11.06 15.24
C LEU A 122 6.53 10.36 15.67
N CYS A 123 6.01 10.69 16.85
CA CYS A 123 4.74 10.15 17.34
C CYS A 123 3.54 10.60 16.49
N SER A 124 3.53 11.86 16.04
CA SER A 124 2.50 12.39 15.13
C SER A 124 2.58 11.72 13.76
N LEU A 125 3.77 11.61 13.16
CA LEU A 125 4.00 10.95 11.88
C LEU A 125 3.55 9.49 11.90
N GLN A 126 3.72 8.80 13.03
CA GLN A 126 3.17 7.47 13.23
C GLN A 126 1.65 7.45 13.16
N GLY A 127 0.97 8.35 13.89
CA GLY A 127 -0.48 8.44 13.87
C GLY A 127 -1.02 8.72 12.47
N VAL A 128 -0.39 9.68 11.78
CA VAL A 128 -0.68 10.03 10.40
C VAL A 128 -0.45 8.84 9.46
N SER A 129 0.66 8.11 9.60
CA SER A 129 0.97 6.93 8.78
C SER A 129 -0.08 5.82 8.91
N TRP A 130 -0.63 5.62 10.12
CA TRP A 130 -1.70 4.66 10.33
C TRP A 130 -3.00 5.08 9.64
N ILE A 131 -3.37 6.36 9.71
CA ILE A 131 -4.54 6.90 8.99
C ILE A 131 -4.36 6.75 7.48
N PHE A 132 -3.17 7.10 6.95
CA PHE A 132 -2.87 6.92 5.53
C PHE A 132 -2.99 5.46 5.08
N SER A 133 -2.56 4.50 5.89
CA SER A 133 -2.68 3.07 5.58
C SER A 133 -4.15 2.63 5.45
N ILE A 134 -5.04 3.14 6.31
CA ILE A 134 -6.48 2.89 6.22
C ILE A 134 -7.06 3.54 4.96
N MET A 135 -6.76 4.82 4.72
CA MET A 135 -7.26 5.54 3.54
C MET A 135 -6.82 4.87 2.23
N GLU A 136 -5.56 4.44 2.15
CA GLU A 136 -5.03 3.71 0.99
C GLU A 136 -5.76 2.38 0.76
N THR A 137 -6.01 1.63 1.84
CA THR A 137 -6.76 0.36 1.76
C THR A 137 -8.18 0.57 1.28
N VAL A 138 -8.89 1.58 1.82
CA VAL A 138 -10.26 1.91 1.41
C VAL A 138 -10.31 2.36 -0.04
N ALA A 139 -9.39 3.22 -0.47
CA ALA A 139 -9.30 3.67 -1.85
C ALA A 139 -9.11 2.49 -2.81
N LYS A 140 -8.21 1.55 -2.51
CA LYS A 140 -7.98 0.35 -3.33
C LYS A 140 -9.21 -0.55 -3.42
N VAL A 141 -9.96 -0.73 -2.33
CA VAL A 141 -11.22 -1.49 -2.35
C VAL A 141 -12.25 -0.81 -3.26
N LEU A 142 -12.38 0.52 -3.18
CA LEU A 142 -13.29 1.27 -4.06
C LEU A 142 -12.89 1.16 -5.54
N PHE A 143 -11.60 1.31 -5.85
CA PHE A 143 -11.10 1.11 -7.21
C PHE A 143 -11.33 -0.31 -7.72
N ALA A 144 -11.17 -1.33 -6.88
CA ALA A 144 -11.46 -2.71 -7.23
C ALA A 144 -12.93 -2.92 -7.62
N ILE A 145 -13.85 -2.36 -6.84
CA ILE A 145 -15.30 -2.44 -7.09
C ILE A 145 -15.65 -1.74 -8.41
N LEU A 146 -15.14 -0.52 -8.60
CA LEU A 146 -15.36 0.23 -9.84
C LEU A 146 -14.81 -0.51 -11.05
N TYR A 147 -13.58 -1.03 -10.95
CA TYR A 147 -12.97 -1.84 -12.00
C TYR A 147 -13.80 -3.07 -12.34
N PHE A 148 -14.32 -3.78 -11.32
CA PHE A 148 -15.20 -4.93 -11.52
C PHE A 148 -16.51 -4.57 -12.24
N ILE A 149 -17.15 -3.46 -11.88
CA ILE A 149 -18.37 -2.97 -12.54
C ILE A 149 -18.08 -2.60 -14.00
N LEU A 150 -17.02 -1.85 -14.26
CA LEU A 150 -16.63 -1.45 -15.61
C LEU A 150 -16.29 -2.66 -16.48
N TYR A 151 -15.55 -3.63 -15.94
CA TYR A 151 -15.24 -4.87 -16.63
C TYR A 151 -16.50 -5.67 -16.99
N ARG A 152 -17.46 -5.81 -16.06
CA ARG A 152 -18.74 -6.46 -16.35
C ARG A 152 -19.52 -5.75 -17.45
N ARG A 153 -19.50 -4.41 -17.45
CA ARG A 153 -20.14 -3.61 -18.51
C ARG A 153 -19.47 -3.80 -19.86
N ALA A 154 -18.15 -3.71 -19.93
CA ALA A 154 -17.39 -3.93 -21.17
C ALA A 154 -17.68 -5.31 -21.76
N LYS A 155 -17.66 -6.37 -20.94
CA LYS A 155 -17.98 -7.73 -21.38
C LYS A 155 -19.43 -7.89 -21.86
N ALA A 156 -20.37 -7.23 -21.19
CA ALA A 156 -21.78 -7.25 -21.62
C ALA A 156 -21.95 -6.54 -22.97
N VAL A 157 -21.25 -5.43 -23.21
CA VAL A 157 -21.26 -4.73 -24.51
C VAL A 157 -20.62 -5.58 -25.60
N ASP A 158 -19.45 -6.19 -25.35
CA ASP A 158 -18.79 -7.10 -26.31
C ASP A 158 -19.70 -8.27 -26.69
N SER A 159 -20.40 -8.86 -25.72
CA SER A 159 -21.36 -9.95 -26.01
C SER A 159 -22.52 -9.51 -26.90
N LYS A 160 -23.00 -8.26 -26.77
CA LYS A 160 -24.07 -7.71 -27.61
C LYS A 160 -23.57 -7.42 -29.02
N LEU A 161 -22.36 -6.88 -29.17
CA LEU A 161 -21.75 -6.61 -30.48
C LEU A 161 -21.54 -7.89 -31.28
N ARG A 162 -21.02 -8.97 -30.66
CA ARG A 162 -20.85 -10.27 -31.33
C ARG A 162 -22.16 -10.89 -31.79
N LEU A 163 -23.23 -10.72 -31.02
CA LEU A 163 -24.57 -11.16 -31.43
C LEU A 163 -25.06 -10.36 -32.64
N ALA A 164 -24.86 -9.03 -32.65
CA ALA A 164 -25.24 -8.20 -33.79
C ALA A 164 -24.49 -8.57 -35.07
N ASP A 165 -23.18 -8.82 -34.99
CA ASP A 165 -22.38 -9.31 -36.13
C ASP A 165 -22.89 -10.67 -36.63
N SER A 166 -23.14 -11.62 -35.73
CA SER A 166 -23.65 -12.95 -36.09
C SER A 166 -25.02 -12.89 -36.77
N PHE A 167 -25.91 -12.00 -36.34
CA PHE A 167 -27.20 -11.77 -37.01
C PHE A 167 -27.00 -11.14 -38.39
N GLY A 168 -26.08 -10.19 -38.54
CA GLY A 168 -25.77 -9.55 -39.82
C GLY A 168 -25.25 -10.54 -40.87
N GLU A 169 -24.33 -11.43 -40.48
CA GLU A 169 -23.81 -12.48 -41.36
C GLU A 169 -24.91 -13.47 -41.78
N GLY A 170 -25.78 -13.88 -40.86
CA GLY A 170 -26.88 -14.81 -41.15
C GLY A 170 -27.91 -14.23 -42.13
N VAL A 171 -28.25 -12.94 -42.01
CA VAL A 171 -29.14 -12.25 -42.94
C VAL A 171 -28.50 -12.14 -44.33
N GLY A 172 -27.19 -11.86 -44.41
CA GLY A 172 -26.46 -11.83 -45.68
C GLY A 172 -26.47 -13.16 -46.43
N GLN A 173 -26.28 -14.27 -45.70
CA GLN A 173 -26.35 -15.62 -46.28
C GLN A 173 -27.74 -15.98 -46.80
N LEU A 174 -28.81 -15.59 -46.09
CA LEU A 174 -30.19 -15.84 -46.52
C LEU A 174 -30.55 -15.07 -47.80
N LEU A 175 -30.11 -13.81 -47.91
CA LEU A 175 -30.32 -13.02 -49.12
C LEU A 175 -29.58 -13.60 -50.34
N GLN A 176 -28.37 -14.13 -50.16
CA GLN A 176 -27.64 -14.82 -51.23
C GLN A 176 -28.26 -16.15 -51.65
N ALA A 177 -28.97 -16.85 -50.75
CA ALA A 177 -29.64 -18.11 -51.09
C ALA A 177 -30.99 -17.95 -51.80
N THR A 178 -31.53 -16.72 -51.86
CA THR A 178 -32.84 -16.42 -52.45
C THR A 178 -32.75 -15.84 -53.88
N ILE A 179 -31.54 -15.55 -54.36
CA ILE A 179 -31.22 -15.08 -55.72
C ILE A 179 -30.64 -16.24 -56.51
#